data_AF-A0A7L6B2H6-F1
#
_entry.id   AF-A0A7L6B2H6-F1
#
_cell.length_a   1.000
_cell.length_b   1.000
_cell.length_c   1.000
_cell.angle_alpha   90.00
_cell.angle_beta   90.00
_cell.angle_gamma   90.00
#
_symmetry.space_group_name_H-M   'P 1'
#
loop_
_entity.id
_entity.type
_entity.pdbx_description
1 polymer ?
#
loop_
_entity_poly.entity_id
_entity_poly.type
_entity_poly.pdbx_seq_one_letter_code
_entity_poly.pdbx_strand_id
1 'polypeptide(L)'
;MAGRAAFGRGWAATVARACTLAAAGGYVLAGVHPADVDENRHVLGAVLVLVVGNVGLLAGARAARPAELDDLRRAGLLLGAAGLAGTALFLARVDVGIGVGGMERVAVVPLFCWVSWAGLRVLRDCRPARLS
;
A
#
# COMPACT_ATOMS: atom_id res chain seq x y z
N MET A 1 -12.69 1.30 -19.22
CA MET A 1 -12.71 -0.12 -18.77
C MET A 1 -11.38 -0.63 -18.16
N ALA A 2 -10.36 0.22 -17.95
CA ALA A 2 -9.03 -0.22 -17.51
C ALA A 2 -8.92 -0.67 -16.03
N GLY A 3 -9.75 -0.13 -15.13
CA GLY A 3 -9.57 -0.33 -13.68
C GLY A 3 -9.88 -1.74 -13.16
N ARG A 4 -10.84 -2.46 -13.77
CA ARG A 4 -11.20 -3.83 -13.35
C ARG A 4 -10.25 -4.90 -13.90
N ALA A 5 -9.61 -4.64 -15.03
CA ALA A 5 -8.66 -5.56 -15.65
C ALA A 5 -7.29 -5.54 -14.93
N ALA A 6 -6.86 -4.38 -14.42
CA ALA A 6 -5.54 -4.20 -13.81
C ALA A 6 -5.32 -4.95 -12.48
N PHE A 7 -6.37 -5.17 -11.69
CA PHE A 7 -6.29 -5.84 -10.40
C PHE A 7 -6.56 -7.35 -10.45
N GLY A 8 -6.91 -7.89 -11.62
CA GLY A 8 -7.28 -9.29 -11.75
C GLY A 8 -8.65 -9.64 -11.16
N ARG A 9 -9.00 -10.92 -11.25
CA ARG A 9 -10.24 -11.51 -10.70
C ARG A 9 -9.92 -12.47 -9.55
N GLY A 10 -10.89 -12.72 -8.68
CA GLY A 10 -10.78 -13.67 -7.55
C GLY A 10 -10.66 -13.00 -6.17
N TRP A 11 -10.60 -13.84 -5.13
CA TRP A 11 -10.63 -13.42 -3.73
C TRP A 11 -9.45 -12.49 -3.39
N ALA A 12 -8.23 -12.83 -3.85
CA ALA A 12 -7.03 -12.04 -3.58
C ALA A 12 -7.13 -10.62 -4.15
N ALA A 13 -7.73 -10.48 -5.35
CA ALA A 13 -7.99 -9.18 -5.97
C ALA A 13 -9.02 -8.37 -5.17
N THR A 14 -10.06 -9.02 -4.63
CA THR A 14 -11.06 -8.36 -3.78
C THR A 14 -10.46 -7.90 -2.46
N VAL A 15 -9.68 -8.75 -1.79
CA VAL A 15 -8.95 -8.39 -0.56
C VAL A 15 -8.02 -7.22 -0.83
N ALA A 16 -7.20 -7.29 -1.89
CA ALA A 16 -6.29 -6.20 -2.25
C ALA A 16 -7.03 -4.87 -2.42
N ARG A 17 -8.13 -4.85 -3.18
CA ARG A 17 -8.94 -3.63 -3.37
C ARG A 17 -9.53 -3.11 -2.06
N ALA A 18 -10.14 -3.99 -1.27
CA ALA A 18 -10.75 -3.60 0.01
C ALA A 18 -9.70 -3.03 0.97
N CYS A 19 -8.55 -3.70 1.07
CA CYS A 19 -7.43 -3.25 1.89
C CYS A 19 -6.85 -1.91 1.42
N THR A 20 -6.60 -1.74 0.11
CA THR A 20 -6.11 -0.46 -0.43
C THR A 20 -7.10 0.68 -0.18
N LEU A 21 -8.40 0.44 -0.35
CA LEU A 21 -9.43 1.45 -0.08
C LEU A 21 -9.50 1.79 1.41
N ALA A 22 -9.46 0.79 2.28
CA ALA A 22 -9.44 1.00 3.73
C ALA A 22 -8.20 1.79 4.17
N ALA A 23 -7.03 1.47 3.64
CA ALA A 23 -5.78 2.18 3.92
C ALA A 23 -5.79 3.63 3.39
N ALA A 24 -6.38 3.87 2.21
CA ALA A 24 -6.58 5.23 1.71
C ALA A 24 -7.49 6.04 2.66
N GLY A 25 -8.57 5.43 3.15
CA GLY A 25 -9.39 6.01 4.23
C GLY A 25 -8.60 6.25 5.51
N GLY A 26 -7.71 5.32 5.88
CA GLY A 26 -6.82 5.44 7.03
C GLY A 26 -5.86 6.64 6.94
N TYR A 27 -5.28 6.89 5.76
CA TYR A 27 -4.44 8.07 5.51
C TYR A 27 -5.22 9.37 5.73
N VAL A 28 -6.44 9.45 5.18
CA VAL A 28 -7.31 10.62 5.38
C VAL A 28 -7.67 10.79 6.85
N LEU A 29 -8.06 9.71 7.53
CA LEU A 29 -8.46 9.74 8.93
C LEU A 29 -7.31 10.20 9.84
N ALA A 30 -6.11 9.64 9.69
CA ALA A 30 -4.94 10.02 10.47
C ALA A 30 -4.46 11.45 10.18
N GLY A 31 -4.66 11.93 8.95
CA GLY A 31 -4.31 13.31 8.57
C GLY A 31 -5.30 14.35 9.11
N VAL A 32 -6.59 14.05 9.13
CA VAL A 32 -7.64 14.94 9.67
C VAL A 32 -7.67 14.93 11.20
N HIS A 33 -7.22 13.85 11.83
CA HIS A 33 -7.10 13.71 13.28
C HIS A 33 -5.63 13.57 13.71
N PRO A 34 -4.92 14.68 13.94
CA PRO A 34 -3.58 14.65 14.53
C PRO A 34 -3.57 13.93 15.88
N ALA A 35 -2.48 13.22 16.18
CA ALA A 35 -2.37 12.38 17.37
C ALA A 35 -2.49 13.16 18.70
N ASP A 36 -2.07 14.43 18.71
CA ASP A 36 -2.14 15.35 19.85
C ASP A 36 -3.54 15.97 20.04
N VAL A 37 -4.44 15.82 19.05
CA VAL A 37 -5.82 16.31 19.09
C VAL A 37 -6.80 15.18 19.36
N ASP A 38 -6.67 14.06 18.65
CA ASP A 38 -7.53 12.88 18.80
C ASP A 38 -6.74 11.60 18.50
N GLU A 39 -6.08 11.10 19.53
CA GLU A 39 -5.23 9.91 19.47
C GLU A 39 -5.99 8.67 19.00
N ASN A 40 -7.24 8.47 19.44
CA ASN A 40 -8.00 7.27 19.09
C ASN A 40 -8.29 7.19 17.58
N ARG A 41 -8.72 8.31 16.98
CA ARG A 41 -8.98 8.36 15.53
C ARG A 41 -7.68 8.30 14.73
N HIS A 42 -6.63 8.94 15.23
CA HIS A 42 -5.29 8.84 14.64
C HIS A 42 -4.80 7.39 14.59
N VAL A 43 -4.86 6.68 15.72
CA VAL A 43 -4.43 5.28 15.86
C VAL A 43 -5.26 4.36 14.97
N LEU A 44 -6.57 4.57 14.88
CA LEU A 44 -7.41 3.81 13.93
C LEU A 44 -6.93 4.03 12.49
N GLY A 45 -6.67 5.29 12.10
CA GLY A 45 -6.13 5.61 10.78
C GLY A 45 -4.77 4.95 10.53
N ALA A 46 -3.89 4.99 11.52
CA ALA A 46 -2.59 4.35 11.48
C ALA A 46 -2.72 2.83 11.29
N VAL A 47 -3.57 2.13 12.06
CA VAL A 47 -3.78 0.68 11.91
C VAL A 47 -4.24 0.30 10.50
N LEU A 48 -5.17 1.09 9.92
CA LEU A 48 -5.63 0.87 8.55
C LEU A 48 -4.49 1.03 7.52
N VAL A 49 -3.55 1.95 7.74
CA VAL A 49 -2.40 2.13 6.85
C VAL A 49 -1.33 1.05 7.08
N LEU A 50 -0.82 0.95 8.31
CA LEU A 50 0.32 0.11 8.68
C LEU A 50 0.04 -1.38 8.56
N VAL A 51 -1.18 -1.82 8.88
CA VAL A 51 -1.54 -3.24 8.86
C VAL A 51 -2.32 -3.55 7.60
N VAL A 52 -3.49 -2.93 7.45
CA VAL A 52 -4.44 -3.31 6.39
C VAL A 52 -3.87 -2.98 5.00
N GLY A 53 -3.21 -1.84 4.85
CA GLY A 53 -2.54 -1.45 3.60
C GLY A 53 -1.47 -2.44 3.13
N ASN A 54 -0.58 -2.85 4.04
CA ASN A 54 0.49 -3.79 3.73
C ASN A 54 -0.02 -5.22 3.47
N VAL A 55 -1.09 -5.66 4.17
CA VAL A 55 -1.82 -6.89 3.82
C VAL A 55 -2.40 -6.79 2.40
N GLY A 56 -2.95 -5.62 2.03
CA GLY A 56 -3.44 -5.35 0.68
C GLY A 56 -2.38 -5.51 -0.40
N LEU A 57 -1.14 -5.08 -0.14
CA LEU A 57 -0.02 -5.28 -1.06
C LEU A 57 0.31 -6.76 -1.27
N LEU A 58 0.38 -7.54 -0.18
CA LEU A 58 0.65 -8.98 -0.26
C LEU A 58 -0.47 -9.74 -0.98
N ALA A 59 -1.73 -9.41 -0.69
CA ALA A 59 -2.88 -9.96 -1.40
C ALA A 59 -2.84 -9.57 -2.89
N GLY A 60 -2.52 -8.32 -3.18
CA GLY A 60 -2.40 -7.78 -4.54
C GLY A 60 -1.31 -8.47 -5.35
N ALA A 61 -0.22 -8.88 -4.72
CA ALA A 61 0.86 -9.65 -5.35
C ALA A 61 0.46 -11.12 -5.67
N ARG A 62 -0.60 -11.64 -5.04
CA ARG A 62 -1.16 -12.97 -5.35
C ARG A 62 -2.33 -12.95 -6.32
N ALA A 63 -2.88 -11.78 -6.63
CA ALA A 63 -3.94 -11.67 -7.63
C ALA A 63 -3.39 -12.01 -9.03
N ALA A 64 -4.16 -12.78 -9.80
CA ALA A 64 -3.79 -13.13 -11.18
C ALA A 64 -3.73 -11.86 -12.05
N ARG A 65 -2.58 -11.59 -12.67
CA ARG A 65 -2.35 -10.43 -13.54
C ARG A 65 -1.66 -10.83 -14.84
N PRO A 66 -1.82 -10.05 -15.92
CA PRO A 66 -1.01 -10.17 -17.13
C PRO A 66 0.48 -10.05 -16.83
N ALA A 67 1.33 -10.71 -17.64
CA ALA A 67 2.79 -10.77 -17.45
C ALA A 67 3.45 -9.38 -17.50
N GLU A 68 2.80 -8.44 -18.18
CA GLU A 68 3.23 -7.04 -18.33
C GLU A 68 3.23 -6.27 -17.01
N LEU A 69 2.58 -6.80 -15.96
CA LEU A 69 2.50 -6.21 -14.62
C LEU A 69 3.31 -6.99 -13.56
N ASP A 70 4.22 -7.87 -13.99
CA ASP A 70 5.01 -8.71 -13.07
C ASP A 70 5.97 -7.88 -12.19
N ASP A 71 6.41 -6.72 -12.67
CA ASP A 71 7.18 -5.74 -11.92
C ASP A 71 6.39 -5.21 -10.70
N LEU A 72 5.16 -4.76 -10.92
CA LEU A 72 4.26 -4.29 -9.85
C LEU A 72 3.89 -5.41 -8.87
N ARG A 73 3.84 -6.67 -9.34
CA ARG A 73 3.60 -7.83 -8.48
C ARG A 73 4.77 -8.05 -7.52
N ARG A 74 6.00 -8.10 -8.03
CA ARG A 74 7.22 -8.25 -7.22
C ARG A 74 7.41 -7.07 -6.27
N ALA A 75 7.19 -5.86 -6.77
CA ALA A 75 7.22 -4.65 -5.96
C ALA A 75 6.22 -4.73 -4.80
N GLY A 76 4.96 -5.13 -5.08
CA GLY A 76 3.94 -5.28 -4.05
C GLY A 76 4.31 -6.33 -2.99
N LEU A 77 4.90 -7.45 -3.41
CA LEU A 77 5.39 -8.47 -2.48
C LEU A 77 6.49 -7.93 -1.56
N LEU A 78 7.52 -7.31 -2.13
CA LEU A 78 8.66 -6.78 -1.36
C LEU A 78 8.24 -5.64 -0.44
N LEU A 79 7.47 -4.68 -0.96
CA LEU A 79 6.97 -3.54 -0.23
C LEU A 79 6.01 -3.96 0.89
N GLY A 80 5.08 -4.88 0.61
CA GLY A 80 4.16 -5.40 1.62
C GLY A 80 4.89 -6.17 2.74
N ALA A 81 5.89 -6.98 2.39
CA ALA A 81 6.70 -7.69 3.38
C ALA A 81 7.54 -6.73 4.24
N ALA A 82 8.20 -5.75 3.60
CA ALA A 82 8.95 -4.71 4.31
C ALA A 82 8.04 -3.89 5.23
N GLY A 83 6.85 -3.53 4.76
CA GLY A 83 5.87 -2.78 5.54
C GLY A 83 5.38 -3.54 6.76
N LEU A 84 5.02 -4.83 6.63
CA LEU A 84 4.64 -5.64 7.79
C LEU A 84 5.79 -5.87 8.77
N ALA A 85 7.03 -6.03 8.27
CA ALA A 85 8.21 -6.09 9.14
C ALA A 85 8.41 -4.77 9.90
N GLY A 86 8.30 -3.62 9.21
CA GLY A 86 8.33 -2.30 9.83
C GLY A 86 7.23 -2.13 10.88
N THR A 87 6.01 -2.57 10.59
CA THR A 87 4.88 -2.56 11.54
C THR A 87 5.19 -3.40 12.77
N ALA A 88 5.69 -4.62 12.60
CA ALA A 88 6.05 -5.48 13.73
C ALA A 88 7.14 -4.85 14.60
N LEU A 89 8.19 -4.30 13.99
CA LEU A 89 9.29 -3.64 14.71
C LEU A 89 8.81 -2.38 15.44
N PHE A 90 7.99 -1.55 14.79
CA PHE A 90 7.41 -0.34 15.38
C PHE A 90 6.55 -0.67 16.60
N LEU A 91 5.64 -1.65 16.49
CA LEU A 91 4.78 -2.08 17.58
C LEU A 91 5.57 -2.71 18.73
N ALA A 92 6.61 -3.48 18.42
CA ALA A 92 7.51 -4.07 19.41
C ALA A 92 8.50 -3.04 20.01
N ARG A 93 8.49 -1.79 19.53
CA ARG A 93 9.45 -0.74 19.94
C ARG A 93 10.92 -1.16 19.73
N VAL A 94 11.17 -2.02 18.75
CA VAL A 94 12.51 -2.49 18.40
C VAL A 94 13.14 -1.52 17.40
N ASP A 95 14.33 -1.02 17.74
CA ASP A 95 15.14 -0.21 16.84
C ASP A 95 16.26 -1.07 16.21
N VAL A 96 16.35 -1.04 14.88
CA VAL A 96 17.39 -1.73 14.09
C VAL A 96 18.50 -0.77 13.62
N GLY A 97 18.60 0.41 14.22
CA GLY A 97 19.63 1.42 13.95
C GLY A 97 19.14 2.66 13.19
N ILE A 98 17.82 2.84 13.04
CA ILE A 98 17.22 4.01 12.37
C ILE A 98 16.13 4.71 13.21
N GLY A 99 16.01 4.34 14.48
CA GLY A 99 15.01 4.84 15.40
C GLY A 99 13.65 4.14 15.27
N VAL A 100 12.87 4.15 16.35
CA VAL A 100 11.48 3.65 16.33
C VAL A 100 10.63 4.44 15.32
N GLY A 101 10.84 5.76 15.21
CA GLY A 101 10.19 6.57 14.15
C GLY A 101 10.67 6.20 12.75
N GLY A 102 11.85 5.62 12.59
CA GLY A 102 12.29 5.03 11.33
C GLY A 102 11.48 3.77 10.98
N MET A 103 11.20 2.90 11.97
CA MET A 103 10.36 1.70 11.76
C MET A 103 8.94 2.06 11.36
N GLU A 104 8.39 3.13 11.94
CA GLU A 104 7.10 3.68 11.53
C GLU A 104 7.09 4.08 10.04
N ARG A 105 8.15 4.75 9.56
CA ARG A 105 8.27 5.12 8.15
C ARG A 105 8.36 3.89 7.24
N VAL A 106 9.11 2.87 7.67
CA VAL A 106 9.18 1.58 6.96
C VAL A 106 7.80 0.91 6.91
N ALA A 107 6.96 1.06 7.94
CA ALA A 107 5.60 0.55 7.97
C ALA A 107 4.64 1.32 7.03
N VAL A 108 4.76 2.65 6.97
CA VAL A 108 3.80 3.54 6.28
C VAL A 108 4.10 3.72 4.79
N VAL A 109 5.35 3.99 4.44
CA VAL A 109 5.78 4.37 3.08
C VAL A 109 5.51 3.32 1.98
N PRO A 110 5.56 1.99 2.23
CA PRO A 110 5.50 1.00 1.16
C PRO A 110 4.22 1.05 0.30
N LEU A 111 3.05 1.24 0.90
CA LEU A 111 1.80 1.36 0.15
C LEU A 111 1.81 2.60 -0.74
N PHE A 112 2.32 3.73 -0.24
CA PHE A 112 2.44 4.96 -1.01
C PHE A 112 3.37 4.75 -2.23
N CYS A 113 4.56 4.19 -2.02
CA CYS A 113 5.47 3.85 -3.11
C CYS A 113 4.83 2.97 -4.18
N TRP A 114 4.09 1.94 -3.76
CA TRP A 114 3.42 1.04 -4.69
C TRP A 114 2.33 1.73 -5.51
N VAL A 115 1.47 2.54 -4.86
CA VAL A 115 0.40 3.29 -5.55
C VAL A 115 0.98 4.31 -6.51
N SER A 116 2.05 5.02 -6.13
CA SER A 116 2.75 5.95 -7.03
C SER A 116 3.31 5.24 -8.26
N TRP A 117 3.98 4.09 -8.09
CA TRP A 117 4.50 3.31 -9.22
C TRP A 117 3.37 2.77 -10.10
N ALA A 118 2.32 2.19 -9.51
CA ALA A 118 1.17 1.71 -10.26
C ALA A 118 0.51 2.85 -11.08
N GLY A 119 0.34 4.04 -10.49
CA GLY A 119 -0.15 5.22 -11.19
C GLY A 119 0.74 5.64 -12.35
N LEU A 120 2.06 5.67 -12.16
CA LEU A 120 3.01 6.00 -13.22
C LEU A 120 2.96 5.00 -14.38
N ARG A 121 2.73 3.71 -14.12
CA ARG A 121 2.58 2.68 -15.17
C ARG A 121 1.31 2.94 -15.99
N VAL A 122 0.18 3.17 -15.31
CA VAL A 122 -1.10 3.50 -15.99
C VAL A 122 -0.94 4.74 -16.88
N LEU A 123 -0.28 5.80 -16.39
CA LEU A 123 -0.06 7.01 -17.19
C LEU A 123 0.86 6.80 -18.40
N ARG A 124 1.84 5.90 -18.30
CA ARG A 124 2.73 5.55 -19.43
C ARG A 124 1.99 4.75 -20.49
N ASP A 125 1.15 3.81 -20.07
CA ASP A 125 0.40 2.91 -20.96
C ASP A 125 -0.79 3.64 -21.62
N CYS A 126 -1.28 4.74 -21.02
CA CYS A 126 -2.32 5.60 -21.60
C CYS A 126 -1.81 6.66 -22.59
N ARG A 127 -0.51 6.70 -22.94
CA ARG A 127 -0.03 7.65 -23.95
C ARG A 127 -0.66 7.31 -25.32
N PRO A 128 -1.41 8.23 -25.95
CA PRO A 128 -2.00 7.97 -27.26
C PRO A 128 -0.89 7.73 -28.28
N ALA A 129 -1.08 6.71 -29.12
CA ALA A 129 -0.25 6.50 -30.31
C ALA A 129 -0.18 7.84 -31.06
N ARG A 130 1.02 8.42 -31.14
CA ARG A 130 1.27 9.61 -31.96
C ARG A 130 0.87 9.21 -33.39
N LEU A 131 -0.17 9.85 -33.91
CA LEU A 131 -0.55 9.73 -35.32
C LEU A 131 0.62 10.30 -36.13
N SER A 132 1.36 9.41 -36.80
CA SER A 132 2.30 9.73 -37.88
C SER A 132 1.58 9.65 -39.22
#